data_AF-I0QRX9-F1
#
_entry.id   AF-I0QRX9-F1
#
_cell.length_a   1.000
_cell.length_b   1.000
_cell.length_c   1.000
_cell.angle_alpha   90.00
_cell.angle_beta   90.00
_cell.angle_gamma   90.00
#
_symmetry.space_group_name_H-M   'P 1'
#
loop_
_entity.id
_entity.type
_entity.pdbx_description
1 polymer ?
#
loop_
_entity_poly.entity_id
_entity_poly.type
_entity_poly.pdbx_seq_one_letter_code
_entity_poly.pdbx_strand_id
1 'polypeptide(L)'
;MTVGKYPFISLQEAREKSFLARKEISEGIDPTKKKNKVDSDDSFSFIFREWFDHKKKSGRWSMQMNQKGSLWRTFCPLQAR
;
A
#
# COMPACT_ATOMS: atom_id res chain seq x y z
N MET A 1 -6.71 -13.18 -13.77
CA MET A 1 -5.70 -14.14 -14.27
C MET A 1 -5.80 -14.24 -15.78
N THR A 2 -4.67 -14.43 -16.46
CA THR A 2 -4.62 -14.71 -17.89
C THR A 2 -4.19 -16.16 -18.08
N VAL A 3 -4.92 -16.93 -18.89
CA VAL A 3 -4.73 -18.38 -19.04
C VAL A 3 -3.64 -18.72 -20.06
N GLY A 4 -3.45 -17.86 -21.07
CA GLY A 4 -2.42 -17.99 -22.11
C GLY A 4 -2.77 -17.16 -23.36
N LYS A 5 -1.86 -17.06 -24.32
CA LYS A 5 -2.06 -16.37 -25.61
C LYS A 5 -2.23 -17.40 -26.72
N TYR A 6 -3.31 -17.33 -27.50
CA TYR A 6 -3.52 -18.18 -28.68
C TYR A 6 -2.45 -17.87 -29.76
N PRO A 7 -1.93 -18.84 -30.54
CA PRO A 7 -2.25 -20.27 -30.61
C PRO A 7 -1.37 -21.18 -29.72
N PHE A 8 -0.51 -20.62 -28.86
CA PHE A 8 0.40 -21.39 -28.00
C PHE A 8 -0.32 -22.25 -26.94
N ILE A 9 -1.63 -22.04 -26.78
CA ILE A 9 -2.50 -22.81 -25.90
C ILE A 9 -3.72 -23.29 -26.69
N SER A 10 -4.04 -24.57 -26.57
CA SER A 10 -5.24 -25.15 -27.15
C SER A 10 -6.49 -24.76 -26.34
N LEU A 11 -7.67 -24.78 -27.00
CA LEU A 11 -8.92 -24.45 -26.33
C LEU A 11 -9.22 -25.40 -25.16
N GLN A 12 -8.83 -26.67 -25.29
CA GLN A 12 -9.00 -27.68 -24.25
C GLN A 12 -8.15 -27.36 -23.02
N GLU A 13 -6.86 -27.11 -23.20
CA GLU A 13 -5.97 -26.74 -22.10
C GLU A 13 -6.41 -25.45 -21.39
N ALA A 14 -6.96 -24.50 -22.15
CA ALA A 14 -7.50 -23.27 -21.56
C ALA A 14 -8.69 -23.55 -20.64
N ARG A 15 -9.59 -24.46 -21.03
CA ARG A 15 -10.73 -24.89 -20.21
C ARG A 15 -10.25 -25.60 -18.94
N GLU A 16 -9.31 -26.51 -19.05
CA GLU A 16 -8.74 -27.24 -17.90
C GLU A 16 -8.11 -26.30 -16.88
N LYS A 17 -7.26 -25.36 -17.33
CA LYS A 17 -6.65 -24.33 -16.47
C LYS A 17 -7.69 -23.44 -15.79
N SER A 18 -8.77 -23.08 -16.49
CA SER A 18 -9.86 -22.30 -15.90
C SER A 18 -10.61 -23.07 -14.82
N PHE A 19 -10.84 -24.37 -15.02
CA PHE A 19 -11.51 -25.22 -14.04
C PHE A 19 -10.68 -25.38 -12.77
N LEU A 20 -9.38 -25.63 -12.95
CA LEU A 20 -8.42 -25.69 -11.84
C LEU A 20 -8.40 -24.37 -11.05
N ALA A 21 -8.32 -23.23 -11.71
CA ALA A 21 -8.37 -21.93 -11.03
C ALA A 21 -9.68 -21.73 -10.24
N ARG A 22 -10.82 -22.18 -10.75
CA ARG A 22 -12.10 -22.12 -10.02
C ARG A 22 -12.12 -23.05 -8.81
N LYS A 23 -11.50 -24.22 -8.90
CA LYS A 23 -11.34 -25.14 -7.77
C LYS A 23 -10.47 -24.51 -6.68
N GLU A 24 -9.35 -23.91 -7.04
CA GLU A 24 -8.46 -23.20 -6.11
C GLU A 24 -9.18 -22.03 -5.41
N ILE A 25 -10.00 -21.28 -6.15
CA ILE A 25 -10.85 -20.22 -5.56
C ILE A 25 -11.83 -20.80 -4.53
N SER A 26 -12.44 -21.96 -4.82
CA SER A 26 -13.34 -22.65 -3.89
C SER A 26 -12.62 -23.11 -2.61
N GLU A 27 -11.33 -23.41 -2.70
CA GLU A 27 -10.46 -23.74 -1.57
C GLU A 27 -9.98 -22.49 -0.82
N GLY A 28 -10.38 -21.29 -1.25
CA GLY A 28 -10.00 -20.01 -0.66
C GLY A 28 -8.62 -19.50 -1.11
N ILE A 29 -8.00 -20.15 -2.10
CA ILE A 29 -6.69 -19.79 -2.63
C ILE A 29 -6.90 -18.89 -3.84
N ASP A 30 -6.66 -17.59 -3.67
CA ASP A 30 -6.75 -16.65 -4.78
C ASP A 30 -5.66 -16.92 -5.82
N PRO A 31 -6.03 -17.29 -7.05
CA PRO A 31 -5.06 -17.76 -8.03
C PRO A 31 -4.31 -16.58 -8.70
N THR A 32 -4.74 -15.34 -8.43
CA THR A 32 -4.02 -14.10 -8.74
C THR A 32 -2.89 -13.81 -7.77
N LYS A 33 -3.00 -14.21 -6.49
CA LYS A 33 -1.99 -13.93 -5.45
C LYS A 33 -0.72 -14.77 -5.63
N LYS A 34 -0.81 -15.92 -6.30
CA LYS A 34 0.35 -16.78 -6.62
C LYS A 34 1.46 -16.08 -7.41
N LYS A 35 1.13 -15.00 -8.14
CA LYS A 35 2.09 -14.23 -8.94
C LYS A 35 2.92 -13.27 -8.10
N ASN A 36 2.41 -12.85 -6.96
CA ASN A 36 3.06 -11.93 -6.04
C ASN A 36 3.40 -12.71 -4.78
N LYS A 37 4.34 -13.66 -4.87
CA LYS A 37 5.10 -14.05 -3.68
C LYS A 37 5.97 -12.85 -3.34
N VAL A 38 5.36 -11.87 -2.68
CA VAL A 38 6.08 -10.79 -2.03
C VAL A 38 6.78 -11.48 -0.88
N ASP A 39 8.11 -11.57 -0.96
CA ASP A 39 8.93 -12.04 0.14
C ASP A 39 8.46 -11.30 1.40
N SER A 40 8.27 -12.04 2.50
CA SER A 40 7.62 -11.55 3.74
C SER A 40 8.21 -10.24 4.28
N ASP A 41 9.45 -9.97 3.88
CA ASP A 41 10.28 -8.88 4.35
C ASP A 41 9.91 -7.52 3.71
N ASP A 42 9.23 -7.52 2.56
CA ASP A 42 8.74 -6.30 1.89
C ASP A 42 7.30 -5.93 2.31
N SER A 43 6.91 -6.29 3.52
CA SER A 43 5.62 -5.88 4.05
C SER A 43 5.62 -4.36 4.33
N PHE A 44 4.56 -3.66 3.90
CA PHE A 44 4.41 -2.21 4.12
C PHE A 44 4.63 -1.81 5.60
N SER A 45 4.20 -2.66 6.53
CA SER A 45 4.43 -2.46 7.97
C SER A 45 5.91 -2.40 8.37
N PHE A 46 6.76 -3.23 7.74
CA PHE A 46 8.19 -3.26 7.99
C PHE A 46 8.86 -1.98 7.47
N ILE A 47 8.61 -1.64 6.20
CA ILE A 47 9.13 -0.42 5.55
C ILE A 47 8.68 0.84 6.30
N PHE A 48 7.41 0.87 6.75
CA PHE A 48 6.87 1.99 7.51
C PHE A 48 7.59 2.18 8.85
N ARG A 49 7.89 1.09 9.57
CA ARG A 49 8.62 1.15 10.85
C ARG A 49 10.04 1.67 10.66
N GLU A 50 10.76 1.16 9.67
CA GLU A 50 12.11 1.63 9.35
C GLU A 50 12.12 3.13 9.02
N TRP A 51 11.19 3.58 8.17
CA TRP A 51 11.06 4.99 7.82
C TRP A 51 10.71 5.85 9.05
N PHE A 52 9.76 5.41 9.88
CA PHE A 52 9.33 6.15 11.05
C PHE A 52 10.46 6.31 12.07
N ASP A 53 11.22 5.25 12.33
CA ASP A 53 12.39 5.30 13.21
C ASP A 53 13.48 6.22 12.66
N HIS A 54 13.72 6.20 11.35
CA HIS A 54 14.67 7.10 10.70
C HIS A 54 14.24 8.57 10.82
N LYS A 55 12.95 8.88 10.64
CA LYS A 55 12.40 10.24 10.77
C LYS A 55 12.40 10.75 12.21
N LYS A 56 12.15 9.87 13.19
CA LYS A 56 12.23 10.18 14.62
C LYS A 56 13.68 10.50 15.04
N LYS A 57 14.65 9.70 14.57
CA LYS A 57 16.09 9.94 14.78
C LYS A 57 16.58 11.24 14.13
N SER A 58 15.98 11.64 13.01
CA SER A 58 16.35 12.86 12.29
C SER A 58 15.99 14.17 13.03
N GLY A 59 15.34 14.11 14.21
CA GLY A 59 15.26 15.20 15.20
C GLY A 59 14.54 16.50 14.77
N ARG A 60 14.20 16.64 13.49
CA ARG A 60 13.71 17.88 12.89
C ARG A 60 12.19 18.05 12.98
N TRP A 61 11.46 16.95 13.21
CA TRP A 61 10.00 16.94 13.12
C TRP A 61 9.29 17.49 14.35
N SER A 62 9.89 17.43 15.54
CA SER A 62 9.28 17.98 16.77
C SER A 62 9.53 19.48 16.97
N MET A 63 10.62 20.05 16.42
CA MET A 63 10.98 21.45 16.68
C MET A 63 10.21 22.46 15.80
N GLN A 64 9.68 22.06 14.64
CA GLN A 64 8.98 22.99 13.73
C GLN A 64 7.51 23.26 14.10
N MET A 65 6.89 22.43 14.94
CA MET A 65 5.47 22.59 15.31
C MET A 65 5.24 23.64 16.41
N ASN A 66 6.28 24.11 17.10
CA ASN A 66 6.12 25.05 18.23
C ASN A 66 6.41 26.53 17.89
N GLN A 67 6.72 26.86 16.63
CA GLN A 67 7.06 28.23 16.21
C GLN A 67 5.93 28.94 15.44
N LYS A 68 4.89 28.23 14.98
CA LYS A 68 3.82 28.80 14.13
C LYS A 68 2.53 29.20 14.88
N GLY A 69 2.59 29.26 16.22
CA GLY A 69 1.44 29.56 17.08
C GLY A 69 1.38 31.00 17.65
N SER A 70 2.41 31.84 17.46
CA SER A 70 2.48 33.13 18.17
C SER A 70 2.04 34.37 17.36
N LEU A 71 1.78 34.27 16.05
CA LEU A 71 1.49 35.45 15.23
C LEU A 71 0.00 35.78 15.03
N TRP A 72 -0.92 34.90 15.43
CA TRP A 72 -2.37 35.11 15.24
C TRP A 72 -3.06 35.88 16.36
N ARG A 73 -2.34 36.21 17.46
CA ARG A 73 -2.91 36.92 18.62
C ARG A 73 -2.83 38.45 18.52
N THR A 74 -2.04 39.00 17.60
CA THR A 74 -1.79 40.45 17.50
C THR A 74 -2.42 41.12 16.28
N PHE A 75 -3.15 40.41 15.44
CA PHE A 75 -3.81 40.97 14.26
C PHE A 75 -5.34 40.87 14.35
N CYS A 76 -5.92 41.57 15.32
CA CYS A 76 -7.35 41.87 15.30
C CYS A 76 -7.55 43.37 15.61
N PRO A 77 -7.52 44.25 14.61
CA PRO A 77 -7.83 45.66 14.81
C PRO A 77 -9.30 45.88 14.45
N LEU A 78 -10.25 45.62 15.36
CA LEU A 78 -11.53 46.36 15.41
C LEU A 78 -12.44 45.92 16.58
N GLN A 79 -12.55 46.81 17.56
CA GLN A 79 -13.77 47.11 18.33
C GLN A 79 -13.43 48.48 18.96
N ALA A 80 -13.60 49.62 18.29
CA ALA A 80 -14.85 50.21 17.81
C ALA A 80 -15.96 50.18 18.88
N ARG A 81 -15.71 50.80 20.04
CA ARG A 81 -16.64 51.77 20.65
C ARG A 81 -15.95 52.60 21.72
#